data_AF-A0AAW6YPF8-F1
#
_entry.id   AF-A0AAW6YPF8-F1
#
_cell.length_a   1.000
_cell.length_b   1.000
_cell.length_c   1.000
_cell.angle_alpha   90.00
_cell.angle_beta   90.00
_cell.angle_gamma   90.00
#
_symmetry.space_group_name_H-M   'P 1'
#
loop_
_entity.id
_entity.type
_entity.pdbx_description
1 polymer ?
#
loop_
_entity_poly.entity_id
_entity_poly.type
_entity_poly.pdbx_seq_one_letter_code
_entity_poly.pdbx_strand_id
1 'polypeptide(L)'
;EDTVVLDTRNDYEYDLGHFKGAIRPDIRSFRELPQWVRDNKEKFMDKKVAVYCTGGVRCEKFSGWMLREGIGDKVGQLEGGIDTYGKDPNVQGDLWEGKMYVFDERISVPINHVNPTIISKDHYDGQACARYVNCANP
;
A
#
# COMPACT_ATOMS: atom_id res chain seq x y z
N GLU A 1 -7.30 -14.37 12.85
CA GLU A 1 -6.69 -14.11 11.53
C GLU A 1 -5.24 -13.72 11.77
N ASP A 2 -4.30 -14.55 11.30
CA ASP A 2 -2.89 -14.50 11.72
C ASP A 2 -1.98 -13.73 10.76
N THR A 3 -2.57 -13.04 9.77
CA THR A 3 -1.83 -12.30 8.74
C THR A 3 -2.21 -10.84 8.74
N VAL A 4 -1.21 -9.97 8.82
CA VAL A 4 -1.32 -8.52 8.69
C VAL A 4 -0.80 -8.12 7.33
N VAL A 5 -1.56 -7.28 6.63
CA VAL A 5 -1.11 -6.64 5.40
C VAL A 5 -0.74 -5.19 5.72
N LEU A 6 0.48 -4.79 5.38
CA LEU A 6 1.01 -3.46 5.68
C LEU A 6 1.38 -2.73 4.39
N ASP A 7 0.79 -1.55 4.19
CA ASP A 7 1.18 -0.66 3.11
C ASP A 7 2.49 0.05 3.47
N THR A 8 3.51 -0.03 2.62
CA THR A 8 4.79 0.66 2.84
C THR A 8 4.93 1.92 1.99
N ARG A 9 3.83 2.44 1.47
CA ARG A 9 3.80 3.65 0.65
C ARG A 9 3.48 4.89 1.49
N ASN A 10 3.53 6.06 0.86
CA ASN A 10 3.16 7.31 1.52
C ASN A 10 1.63 7.40 1.70
N ASP A 11 1.17 8.25 2.62
CA ASP A 11 -0.25 8.51 2.92
C ASP A 11 -1.13 8.70 1.68
N TYR A 12 -0.77 9.60 0.77
CA TYR A 12 -1.56 9.89 -0.43
C TYR A 12 -1.65 8.70 -1.39
N GLU A 13 -0.65 7.80 -1.39
CA GLU A 13 -0.68 6.58 -2.21
C GLU A 13 -1.71 5.58 -1.67
N TYR A 14 -1.86 5.50 -0.33
CA TYR A 14 -2.87 4.67 0.34
C TYR A 14 -4.27 5.23 0.15
N ASP A 15 -4.43 6.55 0.32
CA ASP A 15 -5.74 7.20 0.28
C ASP A 15 -6.38 7.14 -1.12
N LEU A 16 -5.55 7.06 -2.18
CA LEU A 16 -6.01 6.84 -3.55
C LEU A 16 -6.46 5.39 -3.82
N GLY A 17 -5.80 4.43 -3.19
CA GLY A 17 -6.09 3.01 -3.34
C GLY A 17 -5.18 2.14 -2.51
N HIS A 18 -5.69 1.03 -1.98
CA HIS A 18 -4.95 0.09 -1.14
C HIS A 18 -5.57 -1.31 -1.20
N PHE A 19 -4.86 -2.30 -0.67
CA PHE A 19 -5.44 -3.63 -0.48
C PHE A 19 -6.50 -3.59 0.61
N LYS A 20 -7.62 -4.28 0.37
CA LYS A 20 -8.69 -4.42 1.36
C LYS A 20 -8.15 -4.92 2.71
N GLY A 21 -8.40 -4.16 3.77
CA GLY A 21 -7.94 -4.49 5.12
C GLY A 21 -6.46 -4.24 5.40
N ALA A 22 -5.72 -3.62 4.47
CA ALA A 22 -4.34 -3.22 4.72
C ALA A 22 -4.25 -2.13 5.79
N ILE A 23 -3.24 -2.25 6.65
CA ILE A 23 -2.89 -1.22 7.62
C ILE A 23 -2.32 -0.01 6.89
N ARG A 24 -2.94 1.15 7.12
CA ARG A 24 -2.41 2.48 6.79
C ARG A 24 -1.45 2.94 7.89
N PRO A 25 -0.15 3.05 7.64
CA PRO A 25 0.74 3.74 8.57
C PRO A 25 0.42 5.23 8.60
N ASP A 26 0.57 5.87 9.75
CA ASP A 26 0.46 7.33 9.86
C ASP A 26 1.82 7.96 9.56
N ILE A 27 2.19 7.97 8.27
CA ILE A 27 3.46 8.46 7.76
C ILE A 27 3.26 9.29 6.50
N ARG A 28 4.11 10.32 6.32
CA ARG A 28 4.16 11.10 5.06
C ARG A 28 5.25 10.63 4.12
N SER A 29 6.26 9.97 4.67
CA SER A 29 7.39 9.44 3.92
C SER A 29 7.75 8.02 4.35
N PHE A 30 8.16 7.18 3.40
CA PHE A 30 8.73 5.86 3.68
C PHE A 30 9.85 5.86 4.73
N ARG A 31 10.61 6.97 4.88
CA ARG A 31 11.67 7.07 5.90
C ARG A 31 11.15 7.02 7.35
N GLU A 32 9.88 7.37 7.56
CA GLU A 32 9.23 7.37 8.88
C GLU A 32 8.70 5.98 9.25
N LEU A 33 8.49 5.10 8.25
CA LEU A 33 7.88 3.78 8.44
C LEU A 33 8.60 2.90 9.47
N PRO A 34 9.96 2.80 9.50
CA PRO A 34 10.65 2.00 10.51
C PRO A 34 10.32 2.44 11.94
N GLN A 35 10.27 3.75 12.19
CA GLN A 35 9.95 4.26 13.51
C GLN A 35 8.48 3.98 13.85
N TRP A 36 7.57 4.23 12.89
CA TRP A 36 6.15 3.93 13.07
C TRP A 36 5.90 2.46 13.41
N VAL A 37 6.59 1.52 12.75
CA VAL A 37 6.47 0.09 13.05
C VAL A 37 7.01 -0.27 14.44
N ARG A 38 8.11 0.36 14.90
CA ARG A 38 8.60 0.17 16.27
C ARG A 38 7.60 0.66 17.32
N ASP A 39 6.99 1.81 17.07
CA ASP A 39 6.02 2.43 17.97
C ASP A 39 4.68 1.67 17.99
N ASN A 40 4.42 0.86 16.96
CA ASN A 40 3.20 0.05 16.80
C ASN A 40 3.52 -1.47 16.73
N LYS A 41 4.63 -1.90 17.34
CA LYS A 41 5.16 -3.27 17.20
C LYS A 41 4.15 -4.35 17.57
N GLU A 42 3.28 -4.07 18.54
CA GLU A 42 2.21 -4.94 19.02
C GLU A 42 1.20 -5.32 17.93
N LYS A 43 1.10 -4.52 16.85
CA LYS A 43 0.26 -4.87 15.70
C LYS A 43 0.83 -6.06 14.92
N PHE A 44 2.14 -6.30 15.01
CA PHE A 44 2.90 -7.23 14.17
C PHE A 44 3.47 -8.43 14.94
N MET A 45 3.72 -8.29 16.24
CA MET A 45 4.21 -9.40 17.08
C MET A 45 3.28 -10.60 16.98
N ASP A 46 3.88 -11.80 16.92
CA ASP A 46 3.18 -13.09 16.86
C ASP A 46 2.26 -13.25 15.63
N LYS A 47 2.51 -12.48 14.56
CA LYS A 47 1.75 -12.51 13.31
C LYS A 47 2.63 -12.66 12.10
N LYS A 48 2.03 -13.18 11.03
CA LYS A 48 2.60 -13.12 9.67
C LYS A 48 2.36 -11.71 9.12
N VAL A 49 3.37 -11.10 8.54
CA VAL A 49 3.28 -9.75 7.97
C VAL A 49 3.55 -9.84 6.48
N ALA A 50 2.61 -9.36 5.67
CA ALA A 50 2.77 -9.19 4.23
C ALA A 50 2.91 -7.68 3.94
N VAL A 51 4.05 -7.27 3.40
CA VAL A 51 4.30 -5.88 3.01
C VAL A 51 4.16 -5.69 1.50
N TYR A 52 3.65 -4.54 1.07
CA TYR A 52 3.54 -4.24 -0.36
C TYR A 52 3.84 -2.76 -0.67
N CYS A 53 4.23 -2.52 -1.92
CA CYS A 53 4.41 -1.20 -2.52
C CYS A 53 4.14 -1.29 -4.02
N THR A 54 4.30 -0.19 -4.74
CA THR A 54 4.00 -0.08 -6.18
C THR A 54 4.67 -1.19 -7.03
N GLY A 55 5.98 -1.39 -6.86
CA GLY A 55 6.79 -2.29 -7.71
C GLY A 55 7.83 -3.13 -6.97
N GLY A 56 7.63 -3.40 -5.67
CA GLY A 56 8.46 -4.32 -4.88
C GLY A 56 9.75 -3.73 -4.25
N VAL A 57 10.43 -2.77 -4.87
CA VAL A 57 11.77 -2.31 -4.42
C VAL A 57 11.81 -1.78 -2.97
N ARG A 58 10.78 -1.05 -2.53
CA ARG A 58 10.70 -0.57 -1.13
C ARG A 58 10.53 -1.75 -0.15
N CYS A 59 9.74 -2.74 -0.54
CA CYS A 59 9.41 -3.90 0.27
C CYS A 59 10.60 -4.83 0.49
N GLU A 60 11.51 -4.95 -0.50
CA GLU A 60 12.70 -5.81 -0.37
C GLU A 60 13.57 -5.35 0.79
N LYS A 61 13.83 -4.04 0.85
CA LYS A 61 14.62 -3.43 1.93
C LYS A 61 13.87 -3.47 3.26
N PHE A 62 12.57 -3.22 3.23
CA PHE A 62 11.75 -3.09 4.43
C PHE A 62 11.49 -4.43 5.12
N SER A 63 11.14 -5.47 4.36
CA SER A 63 10.94 -6.83 4.88
C SER A 63 12.22 -7.36 5.53
N GLY A 64 13.38 -7.15 4.87
CA GLY A 64 14.67 -7.49 5.44
C GLY A 64 15.00 -6.69 6.72
N TRP A 65 14.55 -5.45 6.83
CA TRP A 65 14.69 -4.67 8.07
C TRP A 65 13.80 -5.24 9.19
N MET A 66 12.52 -5.53 8.93
CA MET A 66 11.61 -6.10 9.95
C MET A 66 12.13 -7.42 10.51
N LEU A 67 12.64 -8.30 9.63
CA LEU A 67 13.24 -9.58 10.04
C LEU A 67 14.46 -9.37 10.95
N ARG A 68 15.32 -8.39 10.66
CA ARG A 68 16.49 -8.08 11.50
C ARG A 68 16.10 -7.52 12.87
N GLU A 69 15.03 -6.74 12.95
CA GLU A 69 14.53 -6.19 14.21
C GLU A 69 13.72 -7.21 15.02
N GLY A 70 13.42 -8.38 14.45
CA GLY A 70 12.59 -9.41 15.08
C GLY A 70 11.12 -8.99 15.22
N ILE A 71 10.62 -8.15 14.31
CA ILE A 71 9.23 -7.68 14.31
C ILE A 71 8.43 -8.53 13.33
N GLY A 72 7.54 -9.36 13.89
CA GLY A 72 6.72 -10.33 13.15
C GLY A 72 7.36 -11.71 13.01
N ASP A 73 6.55 -12.76 13.10
CA ASP A 73 7.02 -14.15 13.08
C ASP A 73 7.52 -14.56 11.70
N LYS A 74 6.82 -14.09 10.67
CA LYS A 74 7.15 -14.31 9.27
C LYS A 74 6.82 -13.05 8.49
N VAL A 75 7.84 -12.43 7.92
CA VAL A 75 7.66 -11.25 7.06
C VAL A 75 7.84 -11.68 5.62
N GLY A 76 6.80 -11.51 4.82
CA GLY A 76 6.80 -11.70 3.38
C GLY A 76 6.49 -10.39 2.65
N GLN A 77 6.73 -10.37 1.34
CA GLN A 77 6.41 -9.24 0.49
C GLN A 77 5.63 -9.66 -0.73
N LEU A 78 4.87 -8.73 -1.31
CA LEU A 78 4.26 -8.91 -2.62
C LEU A 78 5.34 -8.82 -3.71
N GLU A 79 5.67 -9.95 -4.32
CA GLU A 79 6.66 -10.02 -5.39
C GLU A 79 6.21 -9.21 -6.61
N GLY A 80 7.08 -8.33 -7.11
CA GLY A 80 6.74 -7.39 -8.20
C GLY A 80 5.76 -6.27 -7.79
N GLY A 81 5.25 -6.26 -6.56
CA GLY A 81 4.35 -5.24 -6.05
C GLY A 81 2.96 -5.24 -6.67
N ILE A 82 2.24 -4.13 -6.45
CA ILE A 82 0.85 -3.95 -6.89
C ILE A 82 0.74 -4.02 -8.42
N ASP A 83 1.74 -3.51 -9.16
CA ASP A 83 1.75 -3.52 -10.63
C ASP A 83 1.70 -4.95 -11.20
N THR A 84 2.48 -5.87 -10.65
CA THR A 84 2.45 -7.29 -11.05
C THR A 84 1.13 -7.93 -10.65
N TYR A 85 0.63 -7.66 -9.45
CA TYR A 85 -0.64 -8.21 -8.97
C TYR A 85 -1.84 -7.81 -9.85
N GLY A 86 -1.89 -6.57 -10.35
CA GLY A 86 -2.94 -6.13 -11.28
C GLY A 86 -2.87 -6.80 -12.66
N LYS A 87 -1.67 -7.19 -13.12
CA LYS A 87 -1.45 -7.81 -14.43
C LYS A 87 -1.57 -9.33 -14.43
N ASP A 88 -1.58 -9.96 -13.27
CA ASP A 88 -1.70 -11.41 -13.16
C ASP A 88 -3.09 -11.87 -13.65
N PRO A 89 -3.16 -12.78 -14.64
CA PRO A 89 -4.41 -13.17 -15.27
C PRO A 89 -5.35 -13.97 -14.34
N ASN A 90 -4.84 -14.51 -13.23
CA ASN A 90 -5.63 -15.29 -12.29
C ASN A 90 -6.35 -14.39 -11.28
N VAL A 91 -5.65 -13.41 -10.71
CA VAL A 91 -6.20 -12.53 -9.66
C VAL A 91 -6.76 -11.23 -10.20
N GLN A 92 -6.21 -10.69 -11.29
CA GLN A 92 -6.72 -9.50 -11.98
C GLN A 92 -6.98 -8.30 -11.04
N GLY A 93 -6.18 -8.17 -9.98
CA GLY A 93 -6.31 -7.10 -8.99
C GLY A 93 -7.50 -7.20 -8.02
N ASP A 94 -8.17 -8.35 -7.89
CA ASP A 94 -9.47 -8.50 -7.20
C ASP A 94 -9.59 -7.91 -5.78
N LEU A 95 -8.53 -7.93 -4.98
CA LEU A 95 -8.51 -7.41 -3.60
C LEU A 95 -8.08 -5.94 -3.49
N TRP A 96 -7.76 -5.30 -4.60
CA TRP A 96 -7.38 -3.90 -4.62
C TRP A 96 -8.61 -2.98 -4.65
N GLU A 97 -8.63 -1.96 -3.79
CA GLU A 97 -9.65 -0.93 -3.75
C GLU A 97 -9.07 0.41 -4.24
N GLY A 98 -9.85 1.19 -5.00
CA GLY A 98 -9.39 2.46 -5.57
C GLY A 98 -8.42 2.33 -6.75
N LYS A 99 -7.56 3.34 -6.92
CA LYS A 99 -6.52 3.38 -7.98
C LYS A 99 -5.12 3.36 -7.37
N MET A 100 -4.14 2.89 -8.13
CA MET A 100 -2.75 2.96 -7.70
C MET A 100 -2.11 4.25 -8.21
N TYR A 101 -1.51 5.02 -7.30
CA TYR A 101 -0.69 6.18 -7.67
C TYR A 101 0.57 5.74 -8.44
N VAL A 102 0.89 6.46 -9.51
CA VAL A 102 2.14 6.28 -10.29
C VAL A 102 2.86 7.61 -10.45
N PHE A 103 4.19 7.57 -10.47
CA PHE A 103 5.06 8.76 -10.49
C PHE A 103 5.36 9.24 -11.92
N ASP A 104 4.37 9.16 -12.80
CA ASP A 104 4.45 9.62 -14.20
C ASP A 104 3.18 10.40 -14.59
N GLU A 105 3.09 10.82 -15.85
CA GLU A 105 1.99 11.66 -16.38
C GLU A 105 0.59 11.08 -16.16
N ARG A 106 0.46 9.76 -15.97
CA ARG A 106 -0.83 9.13 -15.73
C ARG A 106 -1.39 9.46 -14.36
N ILE A 107 -0.53 9.77 -13.38
CA ILE A 107 -0.81 10.03 -11.96
C ILE A 107 -1.42 8.83 -11.20
N SER A 108 -2.33 8.10 -11.83
CA SER A 108 -3.00 6.92 -11.28
C SER A 108 -3.36 5.92 -12.38
N VAL A 109 -3.36 4.64 -12.03
CA VAL A 109 -3.76 3.54 -12.94
C VAL A 109 -4.77 2.61 -12.26
N PRO A 110 -5.71 2.01 -13.01
CA PRO A 110 -6.55 0.94 -12.49
C PRO A 110 -5.72 -0.32 -12.20
N ILE A 111 -6.07 -1.03 -11.13
CA ILE A 111 -5.45 -2.31 -10.73
C ILE A 111 -6.49 -3.43 -10.71
N ASN A 112 -7.65 -3.17 -10.08
CA ASN A 112 -8.73 -4.14 -10.01
C ASN A 112 -9.54 -4.13 -11.31
N HIS A 113 -9.49 -5.25 -12.04
CA HIS A 113 -10.23 -5.46 -13.29
C HIS A 113 -11.48 -6.35 -13.10
N VAL A 114 -11.73 -6.82 -11.87
CA VAL A 114 -12.87 -7.67 -11.52
C VAL A 114 -14.05 -6.83 -11.02
N ASN A 115 -13.79 -5.95 -10.05
CA ASN A 115 -14.81 -5.16 -9.35
C ASN A 115 -14.24 -3.80 -8.89
N PRO A 116 -13.92 -2.88 -9.82
CA PRO A 116 -13.29 -1.61 -9.49
C PRO A 116 -14.16 -0.75 -8.55
N THR A 117 -13.52 -0.16 -7.53
CA THR A 117 -14.15 0.72 -6.56
C THR A 117 -13.48 2.10 -6.53
N ILE A 118 -14.19 3.10 -6.03
CA ILE A 118 -13.65 4.43 -5.73
C ILE A 118 -13.72 4.60 -4.22
N ILE A 119 -12.57 4.73 -3.57
CA ILE A 119 -12.47 4.93 -2.12
C ILE A 119 -11.91 6.30 -1.73
N SER A 120 -11.25 6.97 -2.68
CA SER A 120 -10.71 8.32 -2.52
C SER A 120 -11.82 9.37 -2.60
N LYS A 121 -11.57 10.50 -1.93
CA LYS A 121 -12.51 11.63 -1.85
C LYS A 121 -11.85 12.88 -2.40
N ASP A 122 -12.65 13.72 -3.04
CA ASP A 122 -12.23 15.05 -3.43
C ASP A 122 -11.90 15.89 -2.20
N HIS A 123 -10.84 16.67 -2.28
CA HIS A 123 -10.36 17.48 -1.15
C HIS A 123 -11.31 18.62 -0.79
N TYR A 124 -12.03 19.18 -1.78
CA TYR A 124 -12.87 20.37 -1.59
C TYR A 124 -14.28 20.02 -1.12
N ASP A 125 -14.90 18.99 -1.70
CA ASP A 125 -16.30 18.65 -1.43
C ASP A 125 -16.52 17.28 -0.76
N GLY A 126 -15.47 16.47 -0.62
CA GLY A 126 -15.53 15.16 0.04
C GLY A 126 -16.28 14.08 -0.75
N GLN A 127 -16.71 14.35 -1.99
CA GLN A 127 -17.37 13.38 -2.84
C GLN A 127 -16.39 12.30 -3.31
N ALA A 128 -16.89 11.09 -3.58
CA ALA A 128 -16.07 10.02 -4.11
C ALA A 128 -15.47 10.44 -5.46
N CYS A 129 -14.14 10.47 -5.54
CA CYS A 129 -13.43 10.96 -6.71
C CYS A 129 -12.15 10.16 -6.90
N ALA A 130 -11.99 9.54 -8.07
CA ALA A 130 -10.79 8.77 -8.42
C ALA A 130 -9.71 9.60 -9.12
N ARG A 131 -9.93 10.92 -9.24
CA ARG A 131 -8.95 11.84 -9.83
C ARG A 131 -8.05 12.35 -8.72
N TYR A 132 -6.75 12.26 -8.95
CA TYR A 132 -5.74 12.86 -8.08
C TYR A 132 -5.03 13.98 -8.84
N VAL A 133 -4.75 15.08 -8.15
CA VAL A 133 -3.97 16.21 -8.66
C VAL A 133 -3.01 16.63 -7.57
N ASN A 134 -1.73 16.77 -7.89
CA ASN A 134 -0.77 17.32 -6.95
C ASN A 134 -0.88 18.86 -6.96
N CYS A 135 -1.55 19.44 -5.98
CA CYS A 135 -1.75 20.90 -5.91
C CYS A 135 -0.44 21.70 -5.83
N ALA A 136 0.67 21.10 -5.39
CA ALA A 136 1.99 21.75 -5.37
C ALA A 136 2.68 21.76 -6.74
N ASN A 137 2.19 20.97 -7.70
CA ASN A 137 2.68 20.93 -9.07
C ASN A 137 1.49 20.71 -10.03
N PRO A 138 0.66 21.76 -10.22
CA PRO A 138 -0.61 21.68 -10.93
C PRO A 138 -0.47 21.43 -12.44
#